data_AF-A0A813E6K7-F1
#
_entry.id   AF-A0A813E6K7-F1
#
_cell.length_a   1.000
_cell.length_b   1.000
_cell.length_c   1.000
_cell.angle_alpha   90.00
_cell.angle_beta   90.00
_cell.angle_gamma   90.00
#
_symmetry.space_group_name_H-M   'P 1'
#
loop_
_entity.id
_entity.type
_entity.pdbx_description
1 polymer ?
#
loop_
_entity_poly.entity_id
_entity_poly.type
_entity_poly.pdbx_seq_one_letter_code
_entity_poly.pdbx_strand_id
1 'polypeptide(L)'
;MEHILMYTAFCKAHVHAQHEFVEFFGQQGMPRSGEQACVILESHTLVYRASVAALRAASTLEQEALDDLNILREGTAAVESMRKFIGHAQEQNVISSSAAETLMEPMVNKQQDWINHIHGVELGTATGAKNMPSLAADKSESYRITDDFTGAVPPAVRKAPKAKAGWGSCMGTLPEVHLLQHAAAEAFLSYVFWGWA
;
A
#
# COMPACT_ATOMS: atom_id res chain seq x y z
N MET A 1 -4.52 -7.22 -13.69
CA MET A 1 -3.59 -7.22 -12.54
C MET A 1 -2.59 -6.08 -12.61
N GLU A 2 -1.91 -5.88 -13.76
CA GLU A 2 -0.92 -4.82 -14.00
C GLU A 2 -1.32 -3.43 -13.45
N HIS A 3 -2.56 -2.98 -13.71
CA HIS A 3 -3.03 -1.68 -13.21
C HIS A 3 -3.03 -1.56 -11.69
N ILE A 4 -3.35 -2.63 -10.94
CA ILE A 4 -3.37 -2.61 -9.47
C ILE A 4 -1.95 -2.40 -8.95
N LEU A 5 -0.98 -3.09 -9.53
CA LEU A 5 0.43 -2.97 -9.17
C LEU A 5 0.96 -1.58 -9.47
N MET A 6 0.66 -1.06 -10.66
CA MET A 6 1.05 0.27 -11.08
C MET A 6 0.51 1.34 -10.13
N TYR A 7 -0.80 1.32 -9.83
CA TYR A 7 -1.40 2.28 -8.90
C TYR A 7 -0.87 2.12 -7.48
N THR A 8 -0.62 0.90 -7.02
CA THR A 8 -0.02 0.61 -5.72
C THR A 8 1.40 1.19 -5.63
N ALA A 9 2.23 0.93 -6.64
CA ALA A 9 3.60 1.45 -6.73
C ALA A 9 3.60 2.98 -6.78
N PHE A 10 2.68 3.58 -7.54
CA PHE A 10 2.48 5.03 -7.58
C PHE A 10 2.15 5.60 -6.19
N CYS A 11 1.21 4.99 -5.46
CA CYS A 11 0.84 5.43 -4.12
C CYS A 11 2.05 5.35 -3.17
N LYS A 12 2.77 4.24 -3.17
CA LYS A 12 3.97 4.05 -2.33
C LYS A 12 5.05 5.08 -2.64
N ALA A 13 5.36 5.29 -3.93
CA ALA A 13 6.36 6.25 -4.36
C ALA A 13 6.01 7.68 -3.96
N HIS A 14 4.74 8.09 -4.12
CA HIS A 14 4.29 9.43 -3.74
C HIS A 14 4.31 9.66 -2.22
N VAL A 15 3.84 8.69 -1.42
CA VAL A 15 3.88 8.79 0.04
C VAL A 15 5.33 8.88 0.53
N HIS A 16 6.22 8.07 -0.04
CA HIS A 16 7.64 8.13 0.29
C HIS A 16 8.28 9.46 -0.11
N ALA A 17 8.03 9.94 -1.34
CA ALA A 17 8.53 11.23 -1.80
C ALA A 17 8.00 12.41 -0.97
N GLN A 18 6.76 12.35 -0.48
CA GLN A 18 6.22 13.35 0.44
C GLN A 18 6.98 13.37 1.78
N HIS A 19 7.33 12.19 2.31
CA HIS A 19 8.14 12.09 3.53
C HIS A 19 9.53 12.71 3.31
N GLU A 20 10.24 12.31 2.26
CA GLU A 20 11.56 12.87 1.92
C GLU A 20 11.49 14.38 1.67
N PHE A 21 10.43 14.87 1.02
CA PHE A 21 10.22 16.29 0.77
C PHE A 21 10.09 17.09 2.07
N VAL A 22 9.35 16.57 3.05
CA VAL A 22 9.20 17.19 4.38
C VAL A 22 10.50 17.09 5.19
N GLU A 23 11.21 15.97 5.10
CA GLU A 23 12.49 15.79 5.78
C GLU A 23 13.55 16.78 5.27
N PHE A 24 13.60 17.01 3.95
CA PHE A 24 14.61 17.87 3.33
C PHE A 24 14.25 19.36 3.38
N PHE A 25 13.00 19.73 3.08
CA PHE A 25 12.58 21.14 2.96
C PHE A 25 11.78 21.66 4.15
N GLY A 26 11.29 20.77 5.01
CA GLY A 26 10.49 21.11 6.18
C GLY A 26 11.31 21.46 7.41
N GLN A 27 10.61 21.59 8.55
CA GLN A 27 11.21 21.81 9.87
C GLN A 27 10.45 20.98 10.90
N GLN A 28 11.16 20.19 11.70
CA GLN A 28 10.56 19.30 12.71
C GLN A 28 9.51 18.32 12.15
N GLY A 29 9.76 17.77 10.95
CA GLY A 29 8.82 16.85 10.30
C GLY A 29 7.53 17.50 9.80
N MET A 30 7.51 18.84 9.67
CA MET A 30 6.35 19.59 9.19
C MET A 30 6.74 20.50 8.01
N PRO A 31 5.81 20.80 7.09
CA PRO A 31 6.03 21.79 6.04
C PRO A 31 6.29 23.18 6.65
N ARG A 32 7.33 23.87 6.17
CA ARG A 32 7.76 25.20 6.62
C ARG A 32 6.94 26.33 5.99
N SER A 33 6.39 26.12 4.79
CA SER A 33 5.64 27.13 4.06
C SER A 33 4.30 26.62 3.52
N GLY A 34 3.42 27.56 3.16
CA GLY A 34 2.12 27.23 2.56
C GLY A 34 2.26 26.52 1.21
N GLU A 35 3.26 26.90 0.41
CA GLU A 35 3.54 26.27 -0.89
C GLU A 35 3.94 24.81 -0.72
N GLN A 36 4.76 24.49 0.28
CA GLN A 36 5.12 23.10 0.60
C GLN A 36 3.90 22.28 1.01
N ALA A 37 3.03 22.84 1.86
CA ALA A 37 1.79 22.20 2.26
C ALA A 37 0.85 21.96 1.05
N CYS A 38 0.73 22.94 0.14
CA CYS A 38 -0.04 22.81 -1.09
C CYS A 38 0.49 21.68 -1.98
N VAL A 39 1.80 21.60 -2.22
CA VAL A 39 2.42 20.53 -3.02
C VAL A 39 2.13 19.15 -2.44
N ILE A 40 2.24 19.01 -1.10
CA ILE A 40 1.92 17.74 -0.42
C ILE A 40 0.45 17.37 -0.60
N LEU A 41 -0.46 18.33 -0.42
CA LEU A 41 -1.91 18.12 -0.58
C LEU A 41 -2.30 17.76 -2.02
N GLU A 42 -1.67 18.39 -3.02
CA GLU A 42 -1.85 18.08 -4.43
C GLU A 42 -1.38 16.65 -4.72
N SER A 43 -0.18 16.29 -4.28
CA SER A 43 0.34 14.92 -4.39
C SER A 43 -0.58 13.91 -3.68
N HIS A 44 -1.12 14.25 -2.50
CA HIS A 44 -2.02 13.38 -1.75
C HIS A 44 -3.36 13.16 -2.47
N THR A 45 -3.85 14.18 -3.15
CA THR A 45 -5.04 14.07 -4.00
C THR A 45 -4.83 13.06 -5.13
N LEU A 46 -3.62 13.01 -5.71
CA LEU A 46 -3.25 12.01 -6.73
C LEU A 46 -3.18 10.59 -6.14
N VAL A 47 -2.60 10.44 -4.94
CA VAL A 47 -2.57 9.15 -4.21
C VAL A 47 -3.98 8.62 -3.98
N TYR A 48 -4.92 9.45 -3.54
CA TYR A 48 -6.30 9.03 -3.34
C TYR A 48 -6.97 8.59 -4.65
N ARG A 49 -6.76 9.33 -5.74
CA ARG A 49 -7.30 8.95 -7.06
C ARG A 49 -6.74 7.62 -7.55
N ALA A 50 -5.43 7.41 -7.41
CA ALA A 50 -4.78 6.15 -7.75
C ALA A 50 -5.28 5.00 -6.87
N SER A 51 -5.47 5.22 -5.57
CA SER A 51 -6.00 4.22 -4.64
C SER A 51 -7.42 3.78 -5.02
N VAL A 52 -8.30 4.72 -5.37
CA VAL A 52 -9.66 4.41 -5.84
C VAL A 52 -9.62 3.63 -7.17
N ALA A 53 -8.72 4.00 -8.09
CA ALA A 53 -8.54 3.28 -9.34
C ALA A 53 -8.01 1.85 -9.12
N ALA A 54 -7.09 1.66 -8.17
CA ALA A 54 -6.61 0.35 -7.75
C ALA A 54 -7.73 -0.51 -7.17
N LEU A 55 -8.56 0.06 -6.29
CA LEU A 55 -9.69 -0.65 -5.68
C LEU A 55 -10.71 -1.10 -6.73
N ARG A 56 -11.02 -0.24 -7.71
CA ARG A 56 -11.91 -0.60 -8.82
C ARG A 56 -11.32 -1.73 -9.66
N ALA A 57 -10.03 -1.65 -9.99
CA ALA A 57 -9.36 -2.72 -10.72
C ALA A 57 -9.36 -4.04 -9.92
N ALA A 58 -9.14 -3.97 -8.60
CA ALA A 58 -9.20 -5.13 -7.71
C ALA A 58 -10.61 -5.74 -7.65
N SER A 59 -11.66 -4.92 -7.64
CA SER A 59 -13.05 -5.41 -7.64
C SER A 59 -13.47 -6.20 -8.90
N THR A 60 -12.64 -6.18 -9.95
CA THR A 60 -12.86 -6.99 -11.16
C THR A 60 -12.13 -8.32 -11.14
N LEU A 61 -11.25 -8.54 -10.17
CA LEU A 61 -10.51 -9.78 -9.98
C LEU A 61 -11.26 -10.72 -9.04
N GLU A 62 -11.01 -12.02 -9.21
CA GLU A 62 -11.50 -13.06 -8.31
C GLU A 62 -10.83 -12.90 -6.93
N GLN A 63 -11.64 -12.92 -5.87
CA GLN A 63 -11.15 -12.71 -4.50
C GLN A 63 -10.09 -13.75 -4.11
N GLU A 64 -10.26 -15.01 -4.51
CA GLU A 64 -9.30 -16.09 -4.23
C GLU A 64 -7.90 -15.77 -4.80
N ALA A 65 -7.83 -15.23 -6.01
CA ALA A 65 -6.55 -14.83 -6.61
C ALA A 65 -5.91 -13.65 -5.87
N LEU A 66 -6.71 -12.75 -5.29
CA LEU A 66 -6.20 -11.66 -4.48
C LEU A 66 -5.68 -12.15 -3.13
N ASP A 67 -6.39 -13.08 -2.50
CA ASP A 67 -6.00 -13.69 -1.23
C ASP A 67 -4.70 -14.49 -1.39
N ASP A 68 -4.57 -15.28 -2.46
CA ASP A 68 -3.34 -16.01 -2.81
C ASP A 68 -2.15 -15.05 -2.99
N LEU A 69 -2.34 -13.97 -3.75
CA LEU A 69 -1.30 -12.97 -3.95
C LEU A 69 -0.93 -12.28 -2.64
N ASN A 70 -1.89 -12.05 -1.76
CA ASN A 70 -1.62 -11.48 -0.46
C ASN A 70 -0.74 -12.43 0.38
N ILE A 71 -1.11 -13.70 0.47
CA ILE A 71 -0.34 -14.72 1.21
C ILE A 71 1.11 -14.79 0.71
N LEU A 72 1.32 -14.75 -0.61
CA LEU A 72 2.67 -14.77 -1.20
C LEU A 72 3.49 -13.53 -0.84
N ARG A 73 2.84 -12.36 -0.78
CA ARG A 73 3.49 -11.09 -0.40
C ARG A 73 3.86 -11.05 1.07
N GLU A 74 2.92 -11.41 1.95
CA GLU A 74 3.14 -11.53 3.39
C GLU A 74 4.26 -12.53 3.68
N GLY A 75 4.23 -13.69 3.02
CA GLY A 75 5.30 -14.69 3.10
C GLY A 75 6.67 -14.11 2.70
N THR A 76 6.72 -13.39 1.57
CA THR A 76 7.94 -12.74 1.08
C THR A 76 8.47 -11.69 2.08
N ALA A 77 7.57 -10.88 2.66
CA ALA A 77 7.94 -9.88 3.67
C ALA A 77 8.46 -10.54 4.96
N ALA A 78 7.82 -11.62 5.42
CA ALA A 78 8.25 -12.38 6.58
C ALA A 78 9.64 -13.00 6.39
N VAL A 79 9.91 -13.56 5.21
CA VAL A 79 11.23 -14.11 4.85
C VAL A 79 12.29 -13.00 4.85
N GLU A 80 12.01 -11.84 4.27
CA GLU A 80 12.94 -10.71 4.25
C GLU A 80 13.25 -10.19 5.67
N SER A 81 12.23 -10.12 6.54
CA SER A 81 12.41 -9.75 7.95
C SER A 81 13.30 -10.75 8.69
N MET A 82 13.07 -12.05 8.50
CA MET A 82 13.89 -13.11 9.11
C MET A 82 15.34 -13.09 8.57
N ARG A 83 15.52 -12.84 7.26
CA ARG A 83 16.85 -12.69 6.66
C ARG A 83 17.61 -11.52 7.28
N LYS A 84 16.96 -10.37 7.48
CA LYS A 84 17.55 -9.24 8.20
C LYS A 84 17.94 -9.64 9.62
N PHE A 85 17.05 -10.30 10.35
CA PHE A 85 17.32 -10.77 11.71
C PHE A 85 18.55 -11.70 11.78
N ILE A 86 18.64 -12.70 10.90
CA ILE A 86 19.80 -13.60 10.80
C ILE A 86 21.07 -12.83 10.47
N GLY A 87 21.00 -11.88 9.53
CA GLY A 87 22.13 -11.00 9.19
C GLY A 87 22.64 -10.21 10.40
N HIS A 88 21.75 -9.61 11.19
CA HIS A 88 22.12 -8.89 12.41
C HIS A 88 22.74 -9.82 13.47
N ALA A 89 22.21 -11.04 13.63
CA ALA A 89 22.77 -12.02 14.56
C ALA A 89 24.18 -12.48 14.15
N GLN A 90 24.42 -12.63 12.84
CA GLN A 90 25.74 -12.93 12.29
C GLN A 90 26.73 -11.77 12.51
N GLU A 91 26.32 -10.53 12.24
CA GLU A 91 27.13 -9.32 12.47
C GLU A 91 27.55 -9.18 13.93
N GLN A 92 26.71 -9.62 14.86
CA GLN A 92 26.98 -9.65 16.30
C GLN A 92 27.76 -10.90 16.77
N ASN A 93 28.18 -11.78 15.85
CA ASN A 93 28.84 -13.05 16.12
C ASN A 93 28.04 -13.99 17.05
N VAL A 94 26.72 -13.84 17.13
CA VAL A 94 25.83 -14.74 17.89
C VAL A 94 25.72 -16.09 17.19
N ILE A 95 25.76 -16.07 15.86
CA ILE A 95 25.78 -17.25 14.99
C ILE A 95 27.00 -17.20 14.06
N SER A 96 27.52 -18.38 13.68
CA SER A 96 28.62 -18.45 12.71
C SER A 96 28.13 -18.15 11.29
N SER A 97 29.02 -17.66 10.42
CA SER A 97 28.69 -17.41 9.00
C SER A 97 28.10 -18.64 8.31
N SER A 98 28.72 -19.81 8.54
CA SER A 98 28.25 -21.07 7.96
C SER A 98 26.85 -21.47 8.46
N ALA A 99 26.54 -21.23 9.74
CA ALA A 99 25.20 -21.47 10.26
C ALA A 99 24.18 -20.49 9.68
N ALA A 100 24.54 -19.21 9.55
CA ALA A 100 23.67 -18.20 8.94
C ALA A 100 23.34 -18.54 7.47
N GLU A 101 24.34 -18.93 6.68
CA GLU A 101 24.16 -19.36 5.28
C GLU A 101 23.24 -20.58 5.18
N THR A 102 23.45 -21.59 6.04
CA THR A 102 22.61 -22.80 6.08
C THR A 102 21.15 -22.47 6.41
N LEU A 103 20.90 -21.50 7.28
CA LEU A 103 19.54 -21.04 7.61
C LEU A 103 18.91 -20.20 6.48
N MET A 104 19.71 -19.38 5.79
CA MET A 104 19.22 -18.49 4.73
C MET A 104 18.90 -19.22 3.43
N GLU A 105 19.66 -20.26 3.07
CA GLU A 105 19.51 -20.98 1.79
C GLU A 105 18.06 -21.43 1.47
N PRO A 106 17.36 -22.18 2.34
CA PRO A 106 15.99 -22.62 2.04
C PRO A 106 15.02 -21.45 1.92
N MET A 107 15.27 -20.36 2.64
CA MET A 107 14.42 -19.17 2.62
C MET A 107 14.54 -18.41 1.30
N VAL A 108 15.77 -18.21 0.81
CA VAL A 108 16.04 -17.57 -0.48
C VAL A 108 15.42 -18.39 -1.61
N ASN A 109 15.57 -19.71 -1.58
CA ASN A 109 14.97 -20.60 -2.57
C ASN A 109 13.43 -20.48 -2.58
N LYS A 110 12.79 -20.48 -1.40
CA LYS A 110 11.33 -20.31 -1.29
C LYS A 110 10.86 -18.93 -1.72
N GLN A 111 11.61 -17.88 -1.39
CA GLN A 111 11.32 -16.52 -1.84
C GLN A 111 11.34 -16.44 -3.37
N GLN A 112 12.32 -17.07 -4.02
CA GLN A 112 12.40 -17.09 -5.48
C GLN A 112 11.22 -17.87 -6.11
N ASP A 113 10.81 -19.00 -5.51
CA ASP A 113 9.61 -19.73 -5.93
C ASP A 113 8.37 -18.83 -5.91
N TRP A 114 8.18 -18.07 -4.83
CA TRP A 114 7.04 -17.16 -4.69
C TRP A 114 7.08 -15.99 -5.67
N ILE A 115 8.25 -15.37 -5.87
CA ILE A 115 8.42 -14.29 -6.86
C ILE A 115 8.07 -14.79 -8.26
N ASN A 116 8.55 -15.98 -8.63
CA ASN A 116 8.22 -16.59 -9.92
C ASN A 116 6.72 -16.89 -10.03
N HIS A 117 6.09 -17.30 -8.93
CA HIS A 117 4.65 -17.56 -8.90
C HIS A 117 3.83 -16.27 -9.06
N ILE A 118 4.19 -15.21 -8.33
CA ILE A 118 3.60 -13.88 -8.48
C ILE A 118 3.69 -13.42 -9.94
N HIS A 119 4.88 -13.49 -10.55
CA HIS A 119 5.05 -13.11 -11.96
C HIS A 119 4.24 -14.00 -12.92
N GLY A 120 4.11 -15.29 -12.64
CA GLY A 120 3.26 -16.18 -13.43
C GLY A 120 1.78 -15.79 -13.37
N VAL A 121 1.29 -15.40 -12.20
CA VAL A 121 -0.07 -14.92 -11.99
C VAL A 121 -0.28 -13.55 -12.66
N GLU A 122 0.70 -12.64 -12.57
CA GLU A 122 0.66 -11.31 -13.20
C GLU A 122 0.59 -11.36 -14.72
N LEU A 123 1.32 -12.31 -15.33
CA LEU A 123 1.37 -12.52 -16.78
C LEU A 123 0.24 -13.40 -17.31
N GLY A 124 -0.60 -13.96 -16.43
CA GLY A 124 -1.64 -14.93 -16.80
C GLY A 124 -1.08 -16.25 -17.34
N THR A 125 0.20 -16.54 -17.09
CA THR A 125 0.86 -17.79 -17.52
C THR A 125 0.74 -18.88 -16.46
N ALA A 126 0.36 -18.55 -15.23
CA ALA A 126 0.01 -19.50 -14.19
C ALA A 126 -1.31 -20.19 -14.56
N THR A 127 -1.24 -21.26 -15.33
CA THR A 127 -2.37 -22.16 -15.55
C THR A 127 -2.71 -22.84 -14.22
N GLY A 128 -3.84 -22.43 -13.63
CA GLY A 128 -4.47 -22.95 -12.41
C GLY A 128 -3.77 -24.13 -11.73
N ALA A 129 -3.20 -23.85 -10.56
CA ALA A 129 -2.63 -24.82 -9.65
C ALA A 129 -3.68 -25.87 -9.24
N LYS A 130 -3.62 -27.07 -9.85
CA LYS A 130 -4.28 -28.25 -9.28
C LYS A 130 -3.60 -28.79 -8.01
N ASN A 131 -2.50 -28.17 -7.55
CA ASN A 131 -1.65 -28.67 -6.48
C ASN A 131 -1.34 -27.65 -5.35
N MET A 132 -2.09 -26.55 -5.21
CA MET A 132 -2.05 -25.79 -3.96
C MET A 132 -2.86 -26.57 -2.90
N PRO A 133 -2.33 -26.79 -1.68
CA PRO A 133 -3.11 -27.38 -0.61
C PRO A 133 -4.29 -26.46 -0.29
N SER A 134 -5.46 -26.88 -0.76
CA SER A 134 -6.75 -26.22 -0.57
C SER A 134 -6.98 -25.88 0.91
N LEU A 135 -6.83 -24.61 1.25
CA LEU A 135 -7.48 -24.00 2.40
C LEU A 135 -8.84 -23.49 1.88
N ALA A 136 -9.86 -24.32 2.05
CA ALA A 136 -11.19 -24.13 1.48
C ALA A 136 -11.82 -22.77 1.82
N ALA A 137 -12.27 -22.04 0.79
CA ALA A 137 -13.14 -20.88 0.93
C ALA A 137 -14.29 -20.88 -0.09
N ASP A 138 -15.42 -20.37 0.38
CA ASP A 138 -16.80 -20.50 -0.09
C ASP A 138 -17.15 -19.52 -1.22
N LYS A 139 -18.16 -19.86 -2.03
CA LYS A 139 -18.49 -19.18 -3.30
C LYS A 139 -19.34 -17.91 -3.07
N SER A 140 -18.99 -16.78 -3.69
CA SER A 140 -19.90 -15.62 -3.78
C SER A 140 -19.93 -14.93 -5.15
N GLU A 141 -21.15 -14.81 -5.67
CA GLU A 141 -21.77 -13.87 -6.62
C GLU A 141 -20.93 -12.89 -7.47
N SER A 142 -21.19 -12.88 -8.78
CA SER A 142 -20.61 -11.98 -9.80
C SER A 142 -21.31 -10.62 -9.87
N TYR A 143 -20.57 -9.53 -9.69
CA TYR A 143 -21.05 -8.15 -9.88
C TYR A 143 -20.54 -7.58 -11.23
N ARG A 144 -21.45 -7.00 -12.03
CA ARG A 144 -21.11 -6.27 -13.27
C ARG A 144 -21.10 -4.77 -13.00
N ILE A 145 -19.95 -4.11 -13.19
CA ILE A 145 -19.79 -2.66 -13.14
C ILE A 145 -19.82 -2.11 -14.56
N THR A 146 -20.68 -1.11 -14.83
CA THR A 146 -20.71 -0.37 -16.10
C THR A 146 -19.77 0.84 -16.05
N ASP A 147 -18.94 0.97 -17.07
CA ASP A 147 -17.93 2.02 -17.23
C ASP A 147 -18.54 3.34 -17.71
N ASP A 148 -19.03 4.18 -16.79
CA ASP A 148 -19.32 5.59 -17.06
C ASP A 148 -18.31 6.50 -16.36
N PHE A 149 -17.21 6.78 -17.04
CA PHE A 149 -16.09 7.63 -16.59
C PHE A 149 -16.43 9.14 -16.50
N THR A 150 -17.69 9.52 -16.72
CA THR A 150 -18.16 10.93 -16.62
C THR A 150 -19.04 11.20 -15.41
N GLY A 151 -19.11 10.26 -14.46
CA GLY A 151 -19.89 10.40 -13.23
C GLY A 151 -19.59 11.70 -12.48
N ALA A 152 -20.48 12.68 -12.64
CA ALA A 152 -20.56 13.85 -11.82
C ALA A 152 -20.42 13.45 -10.34
N VAL A 153 -19.57 14.17 -9.60
CA VAL A 153 -19.46 14.03 -8.15
C VAL A 153 -20.88 13.98 -7.56
N PRO A 154 -21.27 12.92 -6.83
CA PRO A 154 -22.62 12.81 -6.30
C PRO A 154 -22.98 14.08 -5.51
N PRO A 155 -24.17 14.68 -5.74
CA PRO A 155 -24.53 16.00 -5.19
C PRO A 155 -24.63 16.06 -3.65
N ALA A 156 -24.32 14.97 -2.94
CA ALA A 156 -24.42 14.85 -1.49
C ALA A 156 -23.35 15.62 -0.69
N VAL A 157 -22.30 16.16 -1.32
CA VAL A 157 -21.25 16.95 -0.63
C VAL A 157 -21.36 18.47 -0.91
N ARG A 158 -22.52 18.95 -1.38
CA ARG A 158 -22.75 20.40 -1.67
C ARG A 158 -23.52 21.17 -0.60
N LYS A 159 -23.36 20.79 0.67
CA LYS A 159 -23.72 21.67 1.79
C LYS A 159 -22.53 21.87 2.70
N ALA A 160 -21.49 22.49 2.16
CA ALA A 160 -20.52 23.18 2.99
C ALA A 160 -21.29 24.24 3.82
N PRO A 161 -21.18 24.27 5.15
CA PRO A 161 -21.72 25.38 5.93
C PRO A 161 -21.10 26.67 5.40
N LYS A 162 -21.93 27.69 5.15
CA LYS A 162 -21.46 29.05 4.84
C LYS A 162 -20.71 29.56 6.08
N ALA A 163 -19.43 29.21 6.19
CA ALA A 163 -18.54 29.81 7.17
C ALA A 163 -18.45 31.29 6.81
N LYS A 164 -18.98 32.13 7.70
CA LYS A 164 -18.86 33.58 7.61
C LYS A 164 -17.37 33.93 7.46
N ALA A 165 -17.09 34.80 6.50
CA ALA A 165 -15.77 35.34 6.25
C ALA A 165 -15.16 35.87 7.55
N GLY A 166 -14.21 35.09 8.07
CA GLY A 166 -13.44 35.36 9.27
C GLY A 166 -12.13 34.57 9.20
N TRP A 167 -11.44 34.64 8.06
CA TRP A 167 -10.15 33.96 7.82
C TRP A 167 -8.98 34.61 8.60
N GLY A 168 -9.26 35.41 9.62
CA GLY A 168 -8.27 36.22 10.34
C GLY A 168 -7.77 35.65 11.65
N SER A 169 -8.34 34.56 12.19
CA SER A 169 -7.98 34.14 13.57
C SER A 169 -8.23 32.66 13.89
N CYS A 170 -8.13 31.77 12.90
CA CYS A 170 -8.27 30.33 13.08
C CYS A 170 -7.01 29.57 12.61
N MET A 171 -5.81 30.08 12.89
CA MET A 171 -4.64 29.20 13.07
C MET A 171 -4.54 28.82 14.55
N GLY A 172 -5.65 28.30 15.09
CA GLY A 172 -5.58 27.45 16.27
C GLY A 172 -4.81 26.20 15.86
N THR A 173 -3.82 25.84 16.67
CA THR A 173 -2.82 24.79 16.45
C THR A 173 -3.30 23.66 15.52
N LEU A 174 -2.78 23.68 14.29
CA LEU A 174 -2.90 22.67 13.23
C LEU A 174 -2.35 21.24 13.51
N PRO A 175 -1.68 20.87 14.63
CA PRO A 175 -1.17 19.50 14.79
C PRO A 175 -2.26 18.41 14.75
N GLU A 176 -3.45 18.69 15.27
CA GLU A 176 -4.41 17.63 15.59
C GLU A 176 -5.14 17.07 14.35
N VAL A 177 -5.45 17.92 13.38
CA VAL A 177 -6.18 17.51 12.17
C VAL A 177 -5.27 16.75 11.19
N HIS A 178 -3.98 17.13 11.13
CA HIS A 178 -2.99 16.40 10.35
C HIS A 178 -2.68 15.03 10.96
N LEU A 179 -2.60 14.91 12.28
CA LEU A 179 -2.43 13.61 12.96
C LEU A 179 -3.60 12.67 12.69
N LEU A 180 -4.84 13.17 12.69
CA LEU A 180 -6.03 12.36 12.38
C LEU A 180 -6.13 11.97 10.91
N GLN A 181 -5.80 12.87 9.97
CA GLN A 181 -5.78 12.53 8.55
C GLN A 181 -4.62 11.61 8.19
N HIS A 182 -3.46 11.79 8.83
CA HIS A 182 -2.33 10.89 8.69
C HIS A 182 -2.66 9.53 9.31
N ALA A 183 -3.24 9.47 10.51
CA ALA A 183 -3.65 8.20 11.12
C ALA A 183 -4.79 7.51 10.35
N ALA A 184 -5.71 8.25 9.75
CA ALA A 184 -6.78 7.67 8.93
C ALA A 184 -6.29 7.25 7.54
N ALA A 185 -5.38 8.03 6.94
CA ALA A 185 -4.71 7.63 5.71
C ALA A 185 -3.78 6.46 5.97
N GLU A 186 -3.02 6.43 7.06
CA GLU A 186 -2.20 5.29 7.46
C GLU A 186 -3.04 4.11 7.90
N ALA A 187 -4.19 4.29 8.55
CA ALA A 187 -5.09 3.18 8.85
C ALA A 187 -5.77 2.67 7.59
N PHE A 188 -6.11 3.53 6.63
CA PHE A 188 -6.66 3.12 5.33
C PHE A 188 -5.59 2.49 4.45
N LEU A 189 -4.39 3.05 4.42
CA LEU A 189 -3.23 2.49 3.73
C LEU A 189 -2.73 1.24 4.47
N SER A 190 -2.87 1.13 5.77
CA SER A 190 -2.56 -0.09 6.53
C SER A 190 -3.65 -1.13 6.31
N TYR A 191 -4.92 -0.75 6.28
CA TYR A 191 -5.99 -1.69 5.94
C TYR A 191 -5.92 -2.16 4.49
N VAL A 192 -5.60 -1.26 3.54
CA VAL A 192 -5.50 -1.55 2.10
C VAL A 192 -4.13 -2.12 1.72
N PHE A 193 -3.05 -1.79 2.42
CA PHE A 193 -1.68 -2.22 2.09
C PHE A 193 -0.99 -3.13 3.13
N TRP A 194 -1.38 -3.12 4.41
CA TRP A 194 -0.95 -4.10 5.44
C TRP A 194 -1.96 -5.23 5.68
N GLY A 195 -3.20 -5.12 5.19
CA GLY A 195 -3.97 -6.31 4.82
C GLY A 195 -3.48 -6.96 3.52
N TRP A 196 -2.38 -6.43 2.96
CA TRP A 196 -1.75 -6.78 1.68
C TRP A 196 -0.21 -6.94 1.77
N ALA A 197 0.37 -6.92 2.99
CA ALA A 197 1.81 -6.97 3.28
C ALA A 197 2.06 -7.64 4.64
#